data_AF-A0A068VER8-F1
#
_entry.id   AF-A0A068VER8-F1
#
_cell.length_a   1.000
_cell.length_b   1.000
_cell.length_c   1.000
_cell.angle_alpha   90.00
_cell.angle_beta   90.00
_cell.angle_gamma   90.00
#
_symmetry.space_group_name_H-M   'P 1'
#
loop_
_entity.id
_entity.type
_entity.pdbx_description
1 polymer ?
#
loop_
_entity_poly.entity_id
_entity_poly.type
_entity_poly.pdbx_seq_one_letter_code
_entity_poly.pdbx_strand_id
1 'polypeptide(L)'
;MEKMLKRNRQQQPDYYYHSLLDKIQRYRGVFLVISLPLLLVTIVLFLMPARSPSDSLPRKFSPMNANDNANARSYAVIFDAGSSGSRVHVFCFDSHLDLVPIGKDLELFEQKKPGLSAFANDPEAAANSLQELLQKAEAVVPPELRQKTPVRVGATAGLRQLEGDASDRILQAVRDFLKNKSSLTSKADWVTVIDGNQEGAYQWVTINYLSGKLGKKYSRTVGVVDLGGGSVQMAYAISESDAAKAPKLPDGEDAYVQEMYLKGTKYYLYVHSYLHYGLLAARAEILKAGVESSNPCILAGFDESYKYGGKEYPSSASPSGSNFNGCREVALKALKVNDSACTHMKCTFGGVWNGGGGDGQKNLFVASFFFDRAAEAGFVDPHAHVAKVHPVDFEEAAKRACQTRLEDARSTYSRVEPDNLPYLCMDLVYQFTLLVDGFGLDPWQEITLVKKVEYKNSLVEAAWPLGSAIEVVSSLT
;
A
#
# COMPACT_ATOMS: atom_id res chain seq x y z
N MET A 1 22.93 42.99 87.80
CA MET A 1 24.26 43.44 88.27
C MET A 1 25.25 43.17 87.16
N GLU A 2 26.00 44.20 86.78
CA GLU A 2 26.97 44.25 85.69
C GLU A 2 28.07 43.18 85.71
N LYS A 3 28.54 42.86 84.49
CA LYS A 3 29.94 42.61 84.05
C LYS A 3 30.71 41.43 84.69
N MET A 4 31.32 40.57 83.85
CA MET A 4 32.62 40.88 83.22
C MET A 4 33.06 39.78 82.21
N LEU A 5 33.67 40.24 81.11
CA LEU A 5 34.32 39.48 80.05
C LEU A 5 35.53 38.66 80.52
N LYS A 6 35.84 37.58 79.79
CA LYS A 6 37.18 37.39 79.21
C LYS A 6 37.15 36.53 77.92
N ARG A 7 38.00 36.93 76.99
CA ARG A 7 38.10 36.60 75.56
C ARG A 7 39.35 35.73 75.33
N ASN A 8 39.28 34.74 74.43
CA ASN A 8 40.43 34.19 73.66
C ASN A 8 39.85 33.36 72.49
N ARG A 9 39.90 33.83 71.23
CA ARG A 9 40.97 33.81 70.19
C ARG A 9 40.87 32.59 69.24
N GLN A 10 40.24 32.86 68.10
CA GLN A 10 40.48 32.43 66.71
C GLN A 10 41.30 31.17 66.38
N GLN A 11 40.69 30.32 65.54
CA GLN A 11 41.34 29.64 64.40
C GLN A 11 40.31 29.44 63.25
N GLN A 12 40.81 29.41 62.01
CA GLN A 12 40.23 29.85 60.72
C GLN A 12 39.80 28.67 59.80
N PRO A 13 38.87 28.82 58.82
CA PRO A 13 38.59 27.78 57.82
C PRO A 13 38.87 28.25 56.36
N ASP A 14 40.02 27.90 55.79
CA ASP A 14 40.40 28.20 54.38
C ASP A 14 40.69 26.94 53.51
N TYR A 15 40.39 25.73 53.99
CA TYR A 15 40.84 24.48 53.34
C TYR A 15 39.85 23.88 52.32
N TYR A 16 38.59 24.33 52.26
CA TYR A 16 37.54 23.60 51.51
C TYR A 16 37.38 24.06 50.05
N TYR A 17 37.67 25.33 49.73
CA TYR A 17 37.36 25.91 48.42
C TYR A 17 38.36 25.51 47.31
N HIS A 18 39.61 25.20 47.66
CA HIS A 18 40.64 24.83 46.69
C HIS A 18 40.43 23.44 46.04
N SER A 19 39.70 22.53 46.70
CA SER A 19 39.52 21.14 46.26
C SER A 19 38.59 20.96 45.04
N LEU A 20 37.61 21.85 44.86
CA LEU A 20 36.65 21.78 43.76
C LEU A 20 37.23 22.33 42.44
N LEU A 21 37.98 23.42 42.51
CA LEU A 21 38.60 24.04 41.34
C LEU A 21 39.69 23.15 40.73
N ASP A 22 40.48 22.47 41.56
CA ASP A 22 41.50 21.51 41.10
C ASP A 22 40.87 20.28 40.43
N LYS A 23 39.75 19.78 40.96
CA LYS A 23 39.00 18.68 40.33
C LYS A 23 38.43 19.10 38.97
N ILE A 24 37.86 20.30 38.87
CA ILE A 24 37.34 20.83 37.60
C ILE A 24 38.47 20.97 36.58
N GLN A 25 39.63 21.51 36.97
CA GLN A 25 40.79 21.61 36.07
C GLN A 25 41.33 20.26 35.61
N ARG A 26 41.38 19.27 36.51
CA ARG A 26 41.94 17.94 36.22
C ARG A 26 41.08 17.11 35.24
N TYR A 27 39.77 17.35 35.19
CA TYR A 27 38.84 16.64 34.31
C TYR A 27 38.32 17.49 33.13
N ARG A 28 38.86 18.69 32.90
CA ARG A 28 38.46 19.60 31.80
C ARG A 28 38.40 18.92 30.43
N GLY A 29 39.38 18.07 30.11
CA GLY A 29 39.42 17.32 28.86
C GLY A 29 38.29 16.29 28.76
N VAL A 30 37.98 15.59 29.85
CA VAL A 30 36.90 14.60 29.90
C VAL A 30 35.52 15.27 29.78
N PHE A 31 35.34 16.42 30.44
CA PHE A 31 34.11 17.19 30.30
C PHE A 31 33.90 17.68 28.88
N LEU A 32 34.95 18.17 28.20
CA LEU A 32 34.87 18.56 26.77
C LEU A 32 34.52 17.38 25.86
N VAL A 33 35.15 16.21 26.07
CA VAL A 33 34.90 15.00 25.24
C VAL A 33 33.47 14.47 25.40
N ILE A 34 32.83 14.67 26.55
CA ILE A 34 31.46 14.20 26.81
C ILE A 34 30.42 15.28 26.42
N SER A 35 30.68 16.54 26.76
CA SER A 35 29.73 17.63 26.53
C SER A 35 29.59 18.02 25.06
N LEU A 36 30.65 18.01 24.26
CA LEU A 36 30.56 18.33 22.83
C LEU A 36 29.65 17.37 22.05
N PRO A 37 29.78 16.03 22.17
CA PRO A 37 28.88 15.11 21.49
C PRO A 37 27.45 15.19 22.02
N LEU A 38 27.23 15.39 23.33
CA LEU A 38 25.88 15.62 23.87
C LEU A 38 25.24 16.89 23.31
N LEU A 39 26.02 17.97 23.18
CA LEU A 39 25.57 19.23 22.57
C LEU A 39 25.27 19.05 21.07
N LEU A 40 26.12 18.32 20.34
CA LEU A 40 25.90 18.01 18.93
C LEU A 40 24.65 17.14 18.73
N VAL A 41 24.44 16.13 19.57
CA VAL A 41 23.23 15.29 19.54
C VAL A 41 21.99 16.12 19.83
N THR A 42 22.03 17.03 20.81
CA THR A 42 20.88 17.91 21.10
C THR A 42 20.62 18.91 19.98
N ILE A 43 21.66 19.47 19.35
CA ILE A 43 21.52 20.34 18.18
C ILE A 43 20.96 19.57 16.99
N VAL A 44 21.42 18.34 16.73
CA VAL A 44 20.88 17.47 15.67
C VAL A 44 19.41 17.14 15.93
N LEU A 45 19.03 16.82 17.17
CA LEU A 45 17.63 16.57 17.55
C LEU A 45 16.74 17.81 17.41
N PHE A 46 17.29 19.02 17.60
CA PHE A 46 16.55 20.28 17.42
C PHE A 46 16.49 20.77 15.97
N LEU A 47 17.50 20.45 15.15
CA LEU A 47 17.60 20.84 13.74
C LEU A 47 17.03 19.80 12.78
N MET A 48 16.81 18.56 13.24
CA MET A 48 15.99 17.60 12.51
C MET A 48 14.59 18.20 12.36
N PRO A 49 14.10 18.42 11.12
CA PRO A 49 12.71 18.84 10.94
C PRO A 49 11.85 17.76 11.60
N ALA A 50 11.08 18.16 12.61
CA ALA A 50 10.03 17.31 13.15
C ALA A 50 9.15 16.92 11.96
N ARG A 51 9.25 15.67 11.50
CA ARG A 51 8.24 15.09 10.64
C ARG A 51 6.95 15.25 11.43
N SER A 52 6.04 16.06 10.90
CA SER A 52 4.72 16.20 11.48
C SER A 52 4.18 14.79 11.69
N PRO A 53 3.70 14.46 12.90
CA PRO A 53 2.90 13.24 13.08
C PRO A 53 1.86 13.25 11.98
N SER A 54 1.71 12.12 11.29
CA SER A 54 0.53 11.88 10.46
C SER A 54 -0.67 12.00 11.40
N ASP A 55 -1.25 13.20 11.45
CA ASP A 55 -2.44 13.47 12.23
C ASP A 55 -3.51 12.53 11.68
N SER A 56 -3.80 11.47 12.43
CA SER A 56 -4.89 10.54 12.20
C SER A 56 -6.21 11.24 12.54
N LEU A 57 -6.43 12.40 11.92
CA LEU A 57 -7.71 13.07 11.94
C LEU A 57 -8.74 12.12 11.32
N PRO A 58 -9.90 11.92 11.97
CA PRO A 58 -10.94 11.05 11.44
C PRO A 58 -11.35 11.58 10.06
N ARG A 59 -11.08 10.80 9.00
CA ARG A 59 -11.41 11.20 7.63
C ARG A 59 -12.94 11.17 7.49
N LYS A 60 -13.52 12.35 7.30
CA LYS A 60 -14.95 12.54 7.12
C LYS A 60 -15.32 12.43 5.65
N PHE A 61 -16.19 11.48 5.34
CA PHE A 61 -16.86 11.32 4.06
C PHE A 61 -18.34 11.62 4.27
N SER A 62 -18.69 12.91 4.30
CA SER A 62 -20.07 13.36 4.55
C SER A 62 -20.75 13.75 3.23
N PRO A 63 -22.05 13.43 3.04
CA PRO A 63 -22.82 13.96 1.92
C PRO A 63 -22.94 15.49 2.02
N MET A 64 -23.04 16.18 0.87
CA MET A 64 -23.15 17.64 0.82
C MET A 64 -24.37 18.15 1.60
N ASN A 65 -24.26 19.32 2.23
CA ASN A 65 -25.43 20.04 2.73
C ASN A 65 -26.41 20.30 1.58
N ALA A 66 -27.62 19.76 1.69
CA ALA A 66 -28.64 19.68 0.65
C ALA A 66 -29.35 21.01 0.33
N ASN A 67 -28.59 22.09 0.13
CA ASN A 67 -29.13 23.40 -0.24
C ASN A 67 -28.57 23.98 -1.56
N ASP A 68 -27.82 23.21 -2.33
CA ASP A 68 -27.33 23.62 -3.65
C ASP A 68 -27.91 22.77 -4.79
N ASN A 69 -28.19 23.48 -5.90
CA ASN A 69 -28.73 23.01 -7.18
C ASN A 69 -28.68 21.49 -7.41
N ALA A 70 -29.84 20.85 -7.61
CA ALA A 70 -29.98 19.43 -7.93
C ALA A 70 -29.21 18.95 -9.19
N ASN A 71 -28.62 19.87 -9.96
CA ASN A 71 -27.79 19.61 -11.14
C ASN A 71 -26.29 19.88 -10.92
N ALA A 72 -25.84 20.17 -9.69
CA ALA A 72 -24.42 20.38 -9.40
C ALA A 72 -23.62 19.10 -9.64
N ARG A 73 -22.57 19.21 -10.47
CA ARG A 73 -21.65 18.14 -10.83
C ARG A 73 -20.29 18.40 -10.22
N SER A 74 -19.73 17.38 -9.59
CA SER A 74 -18.35 17.40 -9.11
C SER A 74 -17.55 16.33 -9.83
N TYR A 75 -16.46 16.72 -10.49
CA TYR A 75 -15.54 15.79 -11.11
C TYR A 75 -14.33 15.56 -10.20
N ALA A 76 -13.67 14.41 -10.35
CA ALA A 76 -12.36 14.16 -9.77
C ALA A 76 -11.51 13.36 -10.75
N VAL A 77 -10.24 13.75 -10.90
CA VAL A 77 -9.25 13.06 -11.74
C VAL A 77 -8.21 12.43 -10.83
N ILE A 78 -8.09 11.11 -10.88
CA ILE A 78 -7.16 10.35 -10.02
C ILE A 78 -6.22 9.55 -10.91
N PHE A 79 -4.93 9.83 -10.79
CA PHE A 79 -3.88 9.02 -11.40
C PHE A 79 -3.41 7.93 -10.43
N ASP A 80 -3.44 6.69 -10.91
CA ASP A 80 -2.78 5.55 -10.27
C ASP A 80 -1.44 5.30 -10.95
N ALA A 81 -0.36 5.70 -10.29
CA ALA A 81 1.01 5.50 -10.76
C ALA A 81 1.59 4.21 -10.17
N GLY A 82 1.15 3.09 -10.75
CA GLY A 82 1.58 1.75 -10.38
C GLY A 82 2.98 1.35 -10.88
N SER A 83 3.52 0.28 -10.32
CA SER A 83 4.83 -0.28 -10.73
C SER A 83 4.85 -0.80 -12.18
N SER A 84 3.73 -1.32 -12.68
CA SER A 84 3.60 -1.91 -14.03
C SER A 84 3.10 -0.94 -15.09
N GLY A 85 2.67 0.27 -14.70
CA GLY A 85 2.02 1.23 -15.57
C GLY A 85 1.30 2.33 -14.79
N SER A 86 1.01 3.43 -15.49
CA SER A 86 0.22 4.55 -14.97
C SER A 86 -1.19 4.53 -15.57
N ARG A 87 -2.20 4.82 -14.75
CA ARG A 87 -3.62 4.87 -15.14
C ARG A 87 -4.21 6.21 -14.75
N VAL A 88 -5.21 6.68 -15.49
CA VAL A 88 -6.03 7.82 -15.09
C VAL A 88 -7.48 7.40 -15.01
N HIS A 89 -8.13 7.83 -13.95
CA HIS A 89 -9.55 7.67 -13.70
C HIS A 89 -10.20 9.05 -13.63
N VAL A 90 -11.32 9.23 -14.32
CA VAL A 90 -12.18 10.42 -14.13
C VAL A 90 -13.54 9.97 -13.67
N PHE A 91 -13.99 10.51 -12.53
CA PHE A 91 -15.30 10.25 -11.96
C PHE A 91 -16.13 11.53 -11.94
N CYS A 92 -17.44 11.38 -12.07
CA CYS A 92 -18.41 12.47 -11.92
C CYS A 92 -19.44 12.08 -10.85
N PHE A 93 -19.69 13.00 -9.92
CA PHE A 93 -20.63 12.83 -8.82
C PHE A 93 -21.72 13.89 -8.86
N ASP A 94 -22.91 13.53 -8.38
CA ASP A 94 -23.93 14.50 -7.98
C ASP A 94 -23.73 14.98 -6.54
N SER A 95 -24.65 15.83 -6.05
CA SER A 95 -24.62 16.37 -4.69
C SER A 95 -24.78 15.32 -3.57
N HIS A 96 -25.27 14.12 -3.89
CA HIS A 96 -25.40 13.01 -2.94
C HIS A 96 -24.18 12.08 -2.96
N LEU A 97 -23.13 12.45 -3.70
CA LEU A 97 -21.95 11.63 -3.96
C LEU A 97 -22.28 10.32 -4.70
N ASP A 98 -23.37 10.29 -5.47
CA ASP A 98 -23.65 9.16 -6.34
C ASP A 98 -22.93 9.36 -7.69
N LEU A 99 -22.32 8.30 -8.21
CA LEU A 99 -21.67 8.32 -9.53
C LEU A 99 -22.71 8.59 -10.62
N VAL A 100 -22.33 9.45 -11.57
CA VAL A 100 -23.16 9.84 -12.70
C VAL A 100 -22.38 9.73 -14.02
N PRO A 101 -23.04 9.35 -15.13
CA PRO A 101 -22.31 9.04 -16.36
C PRO A 101 -21.50 10.18 -16.95
N ILE A 102 -20.33 9.82 -17.45
CA ILE A 102 -19.49 10.58 -18.37
C ILE A 102 -19.69 9.93 -19.75
N GLY A 103 -20.56 10.51 -20.57
CA GLY A 103 -20.98 9.85 -21.81
C GLY A 103 -21.82 8.59 -21.52
N LYS A 104 -21.28 7.41 -21.83
CA LYS A 104 -21.98 6.11 -21.65
C LYS A 104 -21.55 5.35 -20.39
N ASP A 105 -20.42 5.73 -19.79
CA ASP A 105 -19.79 5.01 -18.69
C ASP A 105 -19.81 5.87 -17.42
N LEU A 106 -19.55 5.28 -16.26
CA LEU A 106 -19.45 6.00 -14.98
C LEU A 106 -18.03 6.47 -14.66
N GLU A 107 -17.06 6.03 -15.45
CA GLU A 107 -15.67 6.41 -15.35
C GLU A 107 -15.05 6.55 -16.74
N LEU A 108 -14.14 7.50 -16.89
CA LEU A 108 -13.10 7.38 -17.91
C LEU A 108 -11.95 6.58 -17.30
N PHE A 109 -11.54 5.49 -17.94
CA PHE A 109 -10.36 4.71 -17.57
C PHE A 109 -9.40 4.60 -18.75
N GLU A 110 -8.16 5.05 -18.55
CA GLU A 110 -7.10 5.01 -19.56
C GLU A 110 -5.78 4.60 -18.91
N GLN A 111 -4.96 3.82 -19.62
CA GLN A 111 -3.73 3.26 -19.07
C GLN A 111 -2.55 3.34 -20.03
N LYS A 112 -1.33 3.44 -19.47
CA LYS A 112 -0.07 3.47 -20.21
C LYS A 112 1.02 2.69 -19.47
N LYS A 113 1.92 2.10 -20.25
CA LYS A 113 3.15 1.43 -19.76
C LYS A 113 4.39 2.12 -20.36
N PRO A 114 5.55 2.10 -19.66
CA PRO A 114 5.76 1.58 -18.31
C PRO A 114 5.24 2.54 -17.21
N GLY A 115 5.36 2.16 -15.94
CA GLY A 115 5.04 3.02 -14.80
C GLY A 115 6.14 4.05 -14.50
N LEU A 116 5.87 4.98 -13.58
CA LEU A 116 6.80 6.07 -13.25
C LEU A 116 8.18 5.58 -12.77
N SER A 117 8.25 4.45 -12.06
CA SER A 117 9.50 3.90 -11.53
C SER A 117 10.49 3.47 -12.62
N ALA A 118 10.03 3.22 -13.86
CA ALA A 118 10.92 2.91 -14.98
C ALA A 118 11.79 4.12 -15.39
N PHE A 119 11.42 5.32 -14.95
CA PHE A 119 12.11 6.57 -15.25
C PHE A 119 12.89 7.11 -14.03
N ALA A 120 13.37 6.22 -13.15
CA ALA A 120 14.10 6.58 -11.93
C ALA A 120 15.25 7.57 -12.15
N ASN A 121 15.89 7.52 -13.32
CA ASN A 121 17.01 8.37 -13.70
C ASN A 121 16.60 9.61 -14.52
N ASP A 122 15.33 9.74 -14.91
CA ASP A 122 14.80 10.85 -15.72
C ASP A 122 13.40 11.30 -15.22
N PRO A 123 13.34 12.12 -14.16
CA PRO A 123 12.09 12.62 -13.58
C PRO A 123 11.19 13.37 -14.56
N GLU A 124 11.77 14.11 -15.51
CA GLU A 124 11.02 14.86 -16.52
C GLU A 124 10.35 13.91 -17.51
N ALA A 125 11.05 12.85 -17.97
CA ALA A 125 10.43 11.81 -18.78
C ALA A 125 9.31 11.08 -18.02
N ALA A 126 9.48 10.84 -16.72
CA ALA A 126 8.46 10.26 -15.85
C ALA A 126 7.17 11.12 -15.88
N ALA A 127 7.30 12.42 -15.64
CA ALA A 127 6.15 13.33 -15.62
C ALA A 127 5.51 13.47 -17.02
N ASN A 128 6.31 13.64 -18.07
CA ASN A 128 5.83 13.75 -19.45
C ASN A 128 5.12 12.48 -19.94
N SER A 129 5.42 11.31 -19.37
CA SER A 129 4.70 10.07 -19.69
C SER A 129 3.18 10.17 -19.38
N LEU A 130 2.77 11.05 -18.46
CA LEU A 130 1.39 11.27 -18.07
C LEU A 130 0.63 12.23 -19.00
N GLN A 131 1.30 12.90 -19.94
CA GLN A 131 0.72 13.95 -20.78
C GLN A 131 -0.51 13.51 -21.57
N GLU A 132 -0.45 12.33 -22.18
CA GLU A 132 -1.55 11.79 -22.97
C GLU A 132 -2.76 11.43 -22.09
N LEU A 133 -2.51 10.84 -20.92
CA LEU A 133 -3.54 10.50 -19.95
C LEU A 133 -4.23 11.78 -19.41
N LEU A 134 -3.45 12.81 -19.09
CA LEU A 134 -4.00 14.10 -18.66
C LEU A 134 -4.89 14.74 -19.74
N GLN A 135 -4.46 14.72 -21.00
CA GLN A 135 -5.26 15.29 -22.11
C GLN A 135 -6.61 14.57 -22.25
N LYS A 136 -6.63 13.24 -22.16
CA LYS A 136 -7.87 12.46 -22.18
C LYS A 136 -8.77 12.79 -20.99
N ALA A 137 -8.20 12.95 -19.80
CA ALA A 137 -8.95 13.32 -18.61
C ALA A 137 -9.56 14.73 -18.71
N GLU A 138 -8.80 15.73 -19.17
CA GLU A 138 -9.31 17.09 -19.35
C GLU A 138 -10.36 17.20 -20.46
N ALA A 139 -10.27 16.34 -21.49
CA ALA A 139 -11.23 16.33 -22.60
C ALA A 139 -12.64 15.97 -22.14
N VAL A 140 -12.79 15.16 -21.08
CA VAL A 140 -14.11 14.77 -20.54
C VAL A 140 -14.62 15.69 -19.43
N VAL A 141 -13.76 16.52 -18.83
CA VAL A 141 -14.16 17.50 -17.81
C VAL A 141 -14.58 18.82 -18.49
N PRO A 142 -15.82 19.30 -18.28
CA PRO A 142 -16.30 20.55 -18.87
C PRO A 142 -15.40 21.74 -18.52
N PRO A 143 -15.04 22.63 -19.49
CA PRO A 143 -14.10 23.73 -19.27
C PRO A 143 -14.39 24.59 -18.03
N GLU A 144 -15.67 24.86 -17.76
CA GLU A 144 -16.16 25.66 -16.63
C GLU A 144 -16.01 24.97 -15.27
N LEU A 145 -15.81 23.64 -15.25
CA LEU A 145 -15.62 22.86 -14.03
C LEU A 145 -14.16 22.50 -13.76
N ARG A 146 -13.25 22.69 -14.74
CA ARG A 146 -11.84 22.27 -14.61
C ARG A 146 -11.13 22.90 -13.41
N GLN A 147 -11.31 24.21 -13.21
CA GLN A 147 -10.72 24.96 -12.09
C GLN A 147 -11.27 24.58 -10.70
N LYS A 148 -12.32 23.74 -10.64
CA LYS A 148 -12.87 23.16 -9.40
C LYS A 148 -12.62 21.66 -9.29
N THR A 149 -12.07 21.05 -10.34
CA THR A 149 -11.89 19.61 -10.44
C THR A 149 -10.54 19.24 -9.85
N PRO A 150 -10.46 18.52 -8.72
CA PRO A 150 -9.21 18.05 -8.18
C PRO A 150 -8.55 17.04 -9.13
N VAL A 151 -7.24 17.19 -9.32
CA VAL A 151 -6.35 16.15 -9.87
C VAL A 151 -5.41 15.66 -8.78
N ARG A 152 -5.44 14.35 -8.52
CA ARG A 152 -4.53 13.66 -7.58
C ARG A 152 -3.67 12.65 -8.32
N VAL A 153 -2.45 12.45 -7.83
CA VAL A 153 -1.55 11.38 -8.29
C VAL A 153 -1.13 10.57 -7.08
N GLY A 154 -1.56 9.32 -7.04
CA GLY A 154 -1.12 8.35 -6.06
C GLY A 154 -0.09 7.41 -6.70
N ALA A 155 1.17 7.55 -6.30
CA ALA A 155 2.19 6.55 -6.64
C ALA A 155 2.18 5.43 -5.60
N THR A 156 2.26 4.18 -6.04
CA THR A 156 2.16 3.02 -5.14
C THR A 156 3.54 2.44 -4.79
N ALA A 157 3.60 1.19 -4.37
CA ALA A 157 4.81 0.51 -3.90
C ALA A 157 6.01 0.57 -4.87
N GLY A 158 5.79 0.70 -6.18
CA GLY A 158 6.89 0.79 -7.16
C GLY A 158 7.78 2.01 -6.95
N LEU A 159 7.21 3.16 -6.59
CA LEU A 159 7.98 4.38 -6.31
C LEU A 159 8.61 4.35 -4.91
N ARG A 160 7.92 3.73 -3.92
CA ARG A 160 8.45 3.51 -2.54
C ARG A 160 9.80 2.79 -2.53
N GLN A 161 10.06 1.94 -3.53
CA GLN A 161 11.23 1.07 -3.59
C GLN A 161 12.42 1.69 -4.33
N LEU A 162 12.27 2.87 -4.93
CA LEU A 162 13.39 3.53 -5.59
C LEU A 162 14.44 3.96 -4.56
N GLU A 163 15.72 3.82 -4.93
CA GLU A 163 16.84 4.20 -4.07
C GLU A 163 17.06 5.73 -4.06
N GLY A 164 17.59 6.24 -2.95
CA GLY A 164 17.93 7.65 -2.79
C GLY A 164 16.72 8.59 -2.85
N ASP A 165 16.88 9.71 -3.55
CA ASP A 165 15.86 10.77 -3.69
C ASP A 165 15.02 10.65 -4.98
N ALA A 166 15.16 9.54 -5.72
CA ALA A 166 14.56 9.41 -7.05
C ALA A 166 13.02 9.51 -7.02
N SER A 167 12.37 8.92 -6.01
CA SER A 167 10.93 9.05 -5.80
C SER A 167 10.52 10.51 -5.61
N ASP A 168 11.23 11.25 -4.76
CA ASP A 168 10.93 12.66 -4.47
C ASP A 168 11.15 13.54 -5.70
N ARG A 169 12.22 13.31 -6.46
CA ARG A 169 12.49 14.02 -7.72
C ARG A 169 11.39 13.76 -8.76
N ILE A 170 10.94 12.51 -8.92
CA ILE A 170 9.82 12.17 -9.81
C ILE A 170 8.53 12.87 -9.37
N LEU A 171 8.17 12.78 -8.08
CA LEU A 171 6.94 13.42 -7.59
C LEU A 171 7.00 14.94 -7.75
N GLN A 172 8.17 15.54 -7.55
CA GLN A 172 8.35 16.97 -7.78
C GLN A 172 8.14 17.33 -9.26
N ALA A 173 8.74 16.58 -10.19
CA ALA A 173 8.51 16.77 -11.62
C ALA A 173 7.04 16.60 -12.01
N VAL A 174 6.32 15.65 -11.39
CA VAL A 174 4.87 15.47 -11.60
C VAL A 174 4.06 16.67 -11.05
N ARG A 175 4.42 17.22 -9.88
CA ARG A 175 3.79 18.44 -9.34
C ARG A 175 3.96 19.61 -10.30
N ASP A 176 5.18 19.81 -10.78
CA ASP A 176 5.50 20.91 -11.70
C ASP A 176 4.81 20.71 -13.06
N PHE A 177 4.78 19.47 -13.56
CA PHE A 177 4.01 19.09 -14.75
C PHE A 177 2.53 19.43 -14.61
N LEU A 178 1.86 19.02 -13.53
CA LEU A 178 0.44 19.33 -13.33
C LEU A 178 0.20 20.84 -13.21
N LYS A 179 1.04 21.54 -12.45
CA LYS A 179 0.95 23.00 -12.29
C LYS A 179 1.10 23.75 -13.62
N ASN A 180 1.96 23.26 -14.51
CA ASN A 180 2.30 23.93 -15.76
C ASN A 180 1.44 23.51 -16.96
N LYS A 181 0.89 22.29 -16.94
CA LYS A 181 0.21 21.67 -18.09
C LYS A 181 -1.28 21.43 -17.89
N SER A 182 -1.75 21.40 -16.63
CA SER A 182 -3.15 21.12 -16.31
C SER A 182 -3.95 22.40 -16.09
N SER A 183 -5.20 22.37 -16.51
CA SER A 183 -6.25 23.34 -16.17
C SER A 183 -7.10 22.88 -14.96
N LEU A 184 -6.79 21.70 -14.41
CA LEU A 184 -7.41 21.13 -13.22
C LEU A 184 -6.75 21.66 -11.93
N THR A 185 -7.45 21.58 -10.81
CA THR A 185 -6.93 21.99 -9.50
C THR A 185 -5.98 20.94 -8.95
N SER A 186 -4.71 21.29 -8.74
CA SER A 186 -3.73 20.43 -8.06
C SER A 186 -3.21 21.10 -6.78
N LYS A 187 -2.93 20.30 -5.74
CA LYS A 187 -2.18 20.72 -4.56
C LYS A 187 -0.92 19.86 -4.41
N ALA A 188 0.10 20.37 -3.72
CA ALA A 188 1.37 19.66 -3.57
C ALA A 188 1.21 18.31 -2.82
N ASP A 189 0.34 18.28 -1.80
CA ASP A 189 -0.03 17.12 -1.00
C ASP A 189 -0.92 16.11 -1.75
N TRP A 190 -1.45 16.48 -2.92
CA TRP A 190 -2.25 15.58 -3.77
C TRP A 190 -1.42 14.78 -4.77
N VAL A 191 -0.13 15.10 -4.89
CA VAL A 191 0.85 14.31 -5.64
C VAL A 191 1.78 13.69 -4.61
N THR A 192 1.53 12.43 -4.29
CA THR A 192 2.25 11.75 -3.23
C THR A 192 2.45 10.28 -3.57
N VAL A 193 3.43 9.68 -2.92
CA VAL A 193 3.38 8.24 -2.71
C VAL A 193 2.20 7.99 -1.77
N ILE A 194 1.20 7.27 -2.22
CA ILE A 194 0.10 6.84 -1.36
C ILE A 194 0.70 5.88 -0.33
N ASP A 195 0.29 6.01 0.92
CA ASP A 195 0.64 5.01 1.92
C ASP A 195 -0.06 3.68 1.59
N GLY A 196 0.58 2.55 1.90
CA GLY A 196 0.00 1.24 1.61
C GLY A 196 -1.32 0.99 2.33
N ASN A 197 -1.46 1.45 3.58
CA ASN A 197 -2.71 1.31 4.31
C ASN A 197 -3.78 2.25 3.74
N GLN A 198 -3.38 3.43 3.26
CA GLN A 198 -4.29 4.33 2.55
C GLN A 198 -4.82 3.71 1.23
N GLU A 199 -3.97 3.03 0.46
CA GLU A 199 -4.35 2.27 -0.74
C GLU A 199 -5.43 1.21 -0.42
N GLY A 200 -5.18 0.39 0.61
CA GLY A 200 -6.14 -0.63 1.06
C GLY A 200 -7.44 -0.04 1.59
N ALA A 201 -7.38 1.07 2.32
CA ALA A 201 -8.57 1.75 2.84
C ALA A 201 -9.43 2.33 1.72
N TYR A 202 -8.82 2.97 0.73
CA TYR A 202 -9.55 3.46 -0.44
C TYR A 202 -10.14 2.33 -1.27
N GLN A 203 -9.43 1.22 -1.45
CA GLN A 203 -9.97 0.04 -2.11
C GLN A 203 -11.19 -0.51 -1.36
N TRP A 204 -11.14 -0.57 -0.03
CA TRP A 204 -12.27 -0.98 0.79
C TRP A 204 -13.48 -0.05 0.63
N VAL A 205 -13.24 1.27 0.58
CA VAL A 205 -14.27 2.27 0.31
C VAL A 205 -14.87 2.08 -1.09
N THR A 206 -14.05 1.89 -2.13
CA THR A 206 -14.49 1.62 -3.52
C THR A 206 -15.47 0.45 -3.56
N ILE A 207 -15.07 -0.72 -3.05
CA ILE A 207 -15.88 -1.93 -3.15
C ILE A 207 -17.18 -1.81 -2.36
N ASN A 208 -17.11 -1.27 -1.14
CA ASN A 208 -18.31 -1.12 -0.30
C ASN A 208 -19.22 0.01 -0.77
N TYR A 209 -18.69 1.02 -1.47
CA TYR A 209 -19.48 2.05 -2.14
C TYR A 209 -20.25 1.44 -3.32
N LEU A 210 -19.55 0.78 -4.24
CA LEU A 210 -20.14 0.20 -5.44
C LEU A 210 -21.13 -0.93 -5.10
N SER A 211 -20.87 -1.68 -4.04
CA SER A 211 -21.77 -2.74 -3.55
C SER A 211 -22.92 -2.23 -2.67
N GLY A 212 -23.06 -0.91 -2.50
CA GLY A 212 -24.11 -0.29 -1.69
C GLY A 212 -24.08 -0.73 -0.21
N LYS A 213 -22.88 -0.94 0.35
CA LYS A 213 -22.66 -1.41 1.73
C LYS A 213 -22.27 -0.30 2.71
N LEU A 214 -21.75 0.83 2.23
CA LEU A 214 -21.48 1.98 3.09
C LEU A 214 -22.77 2.48 3.79
N GLY A 215 -22.64 2.90 5.05
CA GLY A 215 -23.75 3.28 5.91
C GLY A 215 -24.45 2.09 6.61
N LYS A 216 -24.05 0.84 6.32
CA LYS A 216 -24.55 -0.36 7.00
C LYS A 216 -23.63 -0.76 8.16
N LYS A 217 -24.10 -1.64 9.06
CA LYS A 217 -23.24 -2.24 10.10
C LYS A 217 -22.02 -2.90 9.47
N TYR A 218 -20.87 -2.86 10.15
CA TYR A 218 -19.61 -3.48 9.66
C TYR A 218 -19.77 -4.96 9.30
N SER A 219 -20.64 -5.70 10.00
CA SER A 219 -20.93 -7.12 9.68
C SER A 219 -21.66 -7.33 8.33
N ARG A 220 -22.07 -6.25 7.65
CA ARG A 220 -22.68 -6.27 6.32
C ARG A 220 -21.75 -5.74 5.23
N THR A 221 -20.58 -5.23 5.59
CA THR A 221 -19.54 -4.84 4.62
C THR A 221 -18.80 -6.08 4.13
N VAL A 222 -18.00 -5.90 3.09
CA VAL A 222 -17.06 -6.92 2.60
C VAL A 222 -15.64 -6.48 2.92
N GLY A 223 -14.75 -7.44 3.16
CA GLY A 223 -13.32 -7.22 3.22
C GLY A 223 -12.72 -7.22 1.82
N VAL A 224 -11.54 -6.61 1.68
CA VAL A 224 -10.82 -6.54 0.42
C VAL A 224 -9.40 -7.06 0.59
N VAL A 225 -8.94 -7.79 -0.43
CA VAL A 225 -7.54 -8.15 -0.61
C VAL A 225 -7.09 -7.66 -1.98
N ASP A 226 -6.06 -6.84 -2.03
CA ASP A 226 -5.55 -6.30 -3.29
C ASP A 226 -4.11 -6.74 -3.48
N LEU A 227 -3.86 -7.60 -4.48
CA LEU A 227 -2.51 -8.03 -4.82
C LEU A 227 -1.99 -7.17 -5.96
N GLY A 228 -1.31 -6.09 -5.60
CA GLY A 228 -0.57 -5.24 -6.53
C GLY A 228 0.78 -5.84 -6.93
N GLY A 229 1.57 -5.07 -7.68
CA GLY A 229 2.90 -5.51 -8.12
C GLY A 229 3.95 -5.47 -7.00
N GLY A 230 3.91 -4.45 -6.14
CA GLY A 230 4.94 -4.23 -5.10
C GLY A 230 4.51 -4.54 -3.67
N SER A 231 3.20 -4.58 -3.41
CA SER A 231 2.62 -4.91 -2.10
C SER A 231 1.30 -5.66 -2.27
N VAL A 232 0.87 -6.31 -1.20
CA VAL A 232 -0.51 -6.79 -1.04
C VAL A 232 -1.16 -6.06 0.13
N GLN A 233 -2.42 -5.68 -0.02
CA GLN A 233 -3.20 -5.06 1.04
C GLN A 233 -4.32 -5.99 1.52
N MET A 234 -4.59 -5.95 2.81
CA MET A 234 -5.79 -6.52 3.44
C MET A 234 -6.51 -5.39 4.17
N ALA A 235 -7.80 -5.21 3.89
CA ALA A 235 -8.61 -4.23 4.61
C ALA A 235 -10.03 -4.76 4.87
N TYR A 236 -10.50 -4.67 6.11
CA TYR A 236 -11.85 -5.05 6.48
C TYR A 236 -12.30 -4.36 7.78
N ALA A 237 -13.60 -4.09 7.89
CA ALA A 237 -14.12 -3.41 9.08
C ALA A 237 -14.25 -4.39 10.25
N ILE A 238 -13.87 -3.94 11.45
CA ILE A 238 -13.86 -4.72 12.68
C ILE A 238 -14.78 -4.11 13.73
N SER A 239 -15.04 -4.87 14.79
CA SER A 239 -15.80 -4.37 15.93
C SER A 239 -15.00 -3.30 16.68
N GLU A 240 -15.69 -2.39 17.35
CA GLU A 240 -15.05 -1.43 18.27
C GLU A 240 -14.25 -2.14 19.37
N SER A 241 -14.73 -3.30 19.85
CA SER A 241 -14.04 -4.08 20.86
C SER A 241 -12.73 -4.72 20.36
N ASP A 242 -12.62 -5.02 19.07
CA ASP A 242 -11.37 -5.54 18.49
C ASP A 242 -10.43 -4.39 18.15
N ALA A 243 -10.96 -3.27 17.68
CA ALA A 243 -10.21 -2.03 17.47
C ALA A 243 -9.56 -1.53 18.77
N ALA A 244 -10.27 -1.60 19.90
CA ALA A 244 -9.73 -1.23 21.21
C ALA A 244 -8.59 -2.14 21.69
N LYS A 245 -8.44 -3.34 21.11
CA LYS A 245 -7.35 -4.29 21.38
C LYS A 245 -6.22 -4.19 20.36
N ALA A 246 -6.32 -3.28 19.38
CA ALA A 246 -5.30 -3.12 18.37
C ALA A 246 -3.93 -2.82 19.02
N PRO A 247 -2.86 -3.50 18.58
CA PRO A 247 -1.53 -3.22 19.08
C PRO A 247 -1.15 -1.76 18.86
N LYS A 248 -0.47 -1.17 19.85
CA LYS A 248 0.18 0.12 19.69
C LYS A 248 1.50 -0.10 18.98
N LEU A 249 1.67 0.52 17.82
CA LEU A 249 2.91 0.48 17.08
C LEU A 249 3.84 1.63 17.53
N PRO A 250 5.17 1.49 17.34
CA PRO A 250 6.11 2.57 17.54
C PRO A 250 5.77 3.83 16.74
N ASP A 251 6.24 4.98 17.22
CA ASP A 251 6.07 6.25 16.50
C ASP A 251 6.67 6.16 15.09
N GLY A 252 5.86 6.45 14.07
CA GLY A 252 6.26 6.42 12.66
C GLY A 252 5.87 5.15 11.90
N GLU A 253 5.27 4.15 12.55
CA GLU A 253 4.61 3.02 11.89
C GLU A 253 3.11 3.27 11.72
N ASP A 254 2.55 2.81 10.60
CA ASP A 254 1.13 3.03 10.30
C ASP A 254 0.23 2.18 11.19
N ALA A 255 -0.67 2.85 11.90
CA ALA A 255 -1.65 2.18 12.75
C ALA A 255 -2.47 1.14 11.96
N TYR A 256 -2.66 -0.03 12.57
CA TYR A 256 -3.47 -1.11 11.99
C TYR A 256 -4.93 -0.76 11.82
N VAL A 257 -5.44 0.21 12.59
CA VAL A 257 -6.86 0.57 12.59
C VAL A 257 -7.02 2.03 12.20
N GLN A 258 -7.80 2.27 11.15
CA GLN A 258 -8.21 3.60 10.73
C GLN A 258 -9.68 3.83 11.09
N GLU A 259 -9.96 4.96 11.74
CA GLU A 259 -11.33 5.41 11.94
C GLU A 259 -11.83 6.17 10.71
N MET A 260 -12.98 5.76 10.19
CA MET A 260 -13.61 6.42 9.05
C MET A 260 -15.07 6.73 9.35
N TYR A 261 -15.55 7.87 8.88
CA TYR A 261 -16.97 8.21 8.93
C TYR A 261 -17.54 8.28 7.52
N LEU A 262 -18.35 7.29 7.14
CA LEU A 262 -18.84 7.06 5.78
C LEU A 262 -20.36 6.89 5.78
N LYS A 263 -21.07 7.74 5.02
CA LYS A 263 -22.55 7.74 4.91
C LYS A 263 -23.26 7.63 6.28
N GLY A 264 -22.83 8.44 7.25
CA GLY A 264 -23.44 8.51 8.57
C GLY A 264 -23.03 7.41 9.55
N THR A 265 -22.10 6.52 9.18
CA THR A 265 -21.63 5.41 10.02
C THR A 265 -20.15 5.54 10.32
N LYS A 266 -19.77 5.37 11.60
CA LYS A 266 -18.38 5.22 12.02
C LYS A 266 -17.93 3.77 11.81
N TYR A 267 -16.81 3.59 11.12
CA TYR A 267 -16.15 2.30 10.92
C TYR A 267 -14.78 2.32 11.59
N TYR A 268 -14.42 1.19 12.18
CA TYR A 268 -13.06 0.85 12.55
C TYR A 268 -12.54 -0.10 11.50
N LEU A 269 -11.64 0.38 10.64
CA LEU A 269 -11.11 -0.41 9.54
C LEU A 269 -9.75 -0.98 9.93
N TYR A 270 -9.67 -2.30 10.07
CA TYR A 270 -8.36 -2.95 10.03
C TYR A 270 -7.82 -2.80 8.61
N VAL A 271 -6.59 -2.33 8.49
CA VAL A 271 -5.90 -2.25 7.22
C VAL A 271 -4.41 -2.48 7.41
N HIS A 272 -3.83 -3.29 6.53
CA HIS A 272 -2.39 -3.45 6.47
C HIS A 272 -1.91 -3.67 5.04
N SER A 273 -0.76 -3.09 4.72
CA SER A 273 -0.06 -3.25 3.45
C SER A 273 1.28 -3.94 3.65
N TYR A 274 1.41 -5.12 3.07
CA TYR A 274 2.62 -5.93 3.12
C TYR A 274 3.52 -5.56 1.95
N LEU A 275 4.41 -4.58 2.16
CA LEU A 275 5.43 -4.21 1.17
C LEU A 275 6.36 -5.39 0.91
N HIS A 276 6.80 -5.55 -0.34
CA HIS A 276 7.58 -6.68 -0.86
C HIS A 276 6.80 -7.98 -1.09
N TYR A 277 5.50 -7.97 -0.80
CA TYR A 277 4.60 -9.13 -0.98
C TYR A 277 3.51 -8.86 -2.04
N GLY A 278 3.74 -7.90 -2.94
CA GLY A 278 3.00 -7.85 -4.21
C GLY A 278 3.48 -8.95 -5.16
N LEU A 279 2.74 -9.28 -6.21
CA LEU A 279 3.08 -10.44 -7.06
C LEU A 279 4.52 -10.37 -7.61
N LEU A 280 4.92 -9.22 -8.15
CA LEU A 280 6.25 -9.04 -8.74
C LEU A 280 7.35 -9.00 -7.67
N ALA A 281 7.09 -8.33 -6.56
CA ALA A 281 8.03 -8.30 -5.43
C ALA A 281 8.21 -9.68 -4.78
N ALA A 282 7.13 -10.44 -4.65
CA ALA A 282 7.12 -11.76 -4.05
C ALA A 282 7.97 -12.75 -4.85
N ARG A 283 8.05 -12.61 -6.18
CA ARG A 283 9.01 -13.38 -6.98
C ARG A 283 10.44 -13.16 -6.50
N ALA A 284 10.85 -11.93 -6.25
CA ALA A 284 12.17 -11.63 -5.72
C ALA A 284 12.37 -12.23 -4.32
N GLU A 285 11.38 -12.15 -3.43
CA GLU A 285 11.47 -12.76 -2.09
C GLU A 285 11.53 -14.30 -2.13
N ILE A 286 10.79 -14.94 -3.01
CA ILE A 286 10.83 -16.40 -3.23
C ILE A 286 12.17 -16.83 -3.81
N LEU A 287 12.71 -16.09 -4.78
CA LEU A 287 14.03 -16.36 -5.36
C LEU A 287 15.15 -16.22 -4.30
N LYS A 288 15.10 -15.18 -3.45
CA LYS A 288 16.02 -15.02 -2.31
C LYS A 288 15.91 -16.14 -1.27
N ALA A 289 14.70 -16.63 -1.02
CA ALA A 289 14.46 -17.67 -0.03
C ALA A 289 14.89 -19.07 -0.51
N GLY A 290 14.95 -19.27 -1.83
CA GLY A 290 15.40 -20.49 -2.49
C GLY A 290 16.89 -20.77 -2.32
N VAL A 291 17.35 -21.92 -2.83
CA VAL A 291 18.77 -22.30 -2.85
C VAL A 291 19.42 -21.70 -4.10
N GLU A 292 20.60 -21.08 -3.94
CA GLU A 292 21.27 -20.24 -4.97
C GLU A 292 21.47 -20.91 -6.35
N SER A 293 21.45 -22.25 -6.44
CA SER A 293 21.72 -22.99 -7.68
C SER A 293 20.49 -23.55 -8.40
N SER A 294 19.30 -23.55 -7.78
CA SER A 294 18.08 -24.00 -8.44
C SER A 294 16.82 -23.69 -7.63
N ASN A 295 15.76 -23.21 -8.29
CA ASN A 295 14.49 -22.91 -7.63
C ASN A 295 13.36 -23.82 -8.12
N PRO A 296 12.65 -24.56 -7.22
CA PRO A 296 11.54 -25.44 -7.59
C PRO A 296 10.28 -24.70 -8.06
N CYS A 297 10.27 -23.37 -8.01
CA CYS A 297 9.16 -22.55 -8.52
C CYS A 297 9.28 -22.15 -9.99
N ILE A 298 10.46 -22.35 -10.60
CA ILE A 298 10.76 -21.92 -11.96
C ILE A 298 10.51 -23.05 -12.95
N LEU A 299 9.77 -22.78 -14.03
CA LEU A 299 9.44 -23.79 -15.03
C LEU A 299 10.70 -24.37 -15.69
N ALA A 300 10.67 -25.67 -15.94
CA ALA A 300 11.77 -26.39 -16.58
C ALA A 300 12.15 -25.76 -17.93
N GLY A 301 13.45 -25.56 -18.16
CA GLY A 301 13.99 -24.96 -19.39
C GLY A 301 14.22 -23.44 -19.32
N PHE A 302 13.96 -22.79 -18.18
CA PHE A 302 14.31 -21.40 -17.95
C PHE A 302 15.64 -21.27 -17.18
N ASP A 303 16.53 -20.41 -17.67
CA ASP A 303 17.84 -20.14 -17.07
C ASP A 303 18.27 -18.69 -17.36
N GLU A 304 17.66 -17.74 -16.66
CA GLU A 304 17.98 -16.31 -16.76
C GLU A 304 17.91 -15.64 -15.38
N SER A 305 17.93 -14.30 -15.35
CA SER A 305 17.74 -13.50 -14.13
C SER A 305 16.39 -12.77 -14.11
N TYR A 306 15.78 -12.70 -12.93
CA TYR A 306 14.62 -11.85 -12.67
C TYR A 306 15.09 -10.48 -12.20
N LYS A 307 14.65 -9.40 -12.85
CA LYS A 307 15.00 -8.03 -12.45
C LYS A 307 13.86 -7.38 -11.68
N TYR A 308 14.14 -6.91 -10.47
CA TYR A 308 13.15 -6.21 -9.65
C TYR A 308 13.81 -5.19 -8.73
N GLY A 309 13.27 -3.96 -8.69
CA GLY A 309 13.77 -2.89 -7.83
C GLY A 309 15.25 -2.55 -8.08
N GLY A 310 15.69 -2.55 -9.34
CA GLY A 310 17.09 -2.27 -9.70
C GLY A 310 18.09 -3.40 -9.40
N LYS A 311 17.61 -4.55 -8.88
CA LYS A 311 18.44 -5.72 -8.55
C LYS A 311 18.13 -6.89 -9.46
N GLU A 312 19.11 -7.75 -9.67
CA GLU A 312 18.96 -9.02 -10.40
C GLU A 312 18.95 -10.20 -9.43
N TYR A 313 18.05 -11.14 -9.68
CA TYR A 313 17.86 -12.36 -8.91
C TYR A 313 18.07 -13.56 -9.82
N PRO A 314 18.99 -14.50 -9.52
CA PRO A 314 19.12 -15.74 -10.28
C PRO A 314 17.79 -16.48 -10.33
N SER A 315 17.36 -16.87 -11.52
CA SER A 315 16.06 -17.50 -11.74
C SER A 315 16.21 -18.72 -12.66
N SER A 316 16.94 -19.72 -12.18
CA SER A 316 17.18 -20.96 -12.91
C SER A 316 16.29 -22.09 -12.40
N ALA A 317 15.73 -22.86 -13.34
CA ALA A 317 14.94 -24.04 -13.02
C ALA A 317 15.78 -25.12 -12.32
N SER A 318 15.15 -25.89 -11.43
CA SER A 318 15.78 -27.10 -10.90
C SER A 318 16.01 -28.16 -11.98
N PRO A 319 17.02 -29.05 -11.83
CA PRO A 319 17.22 -30.16 -12.78
C PRO A 319 15.98 -31.04 -12.98
N SER A 320 15.16 -31.20 -11.93
CA SER A 320 13.87 -31.91 -12.01
C SER A 320 12.70 -31.04 -12.48
N GLY A 321 12.95 -29.78 -12.85
CA GLY A 321 11.92 -28.80 -13.17
C GLY A 321 11.23 -28.22 -11.93
N SER A 322 10.16 -27.47 -12.19
CA SER A 322 9.29 -26.96 -11.14
C SER A 322 8.57 -28.08 -10.39
N ASN A 323 8.28 -27.86 -9.11
CA ASN A 323 7.54 -28.78 -8.26
C ASN A 323 6.66 -28.00 -7.29
N PHE A 324 5.36 -28.33 -7.25
CA PHE A 324 4.41 -27.62 -6.39
C PHE A 324 4.79 -27.64 -4.90
N ASN A 325 5.12 -28.80 -4.34
CA ASN A 325 5.45 -28.93 -2.91
C ASN A 325 6.74 -28.19 -2.57
N GLY A 326 7.80 -28.40 -3.36
CA GLY A 326 9.07 -27.70 -3.15
C GLY A 326 8.92 -26.18 -3.32
N CYS A 327 8.13 -25.73 -4.30
CA CYS A 327 7.86 -24.30 -4.45
C CYS A 327 7.08 -23.74 -3.26
N ARG A 328 6.08 -24.47 -2.76
CA ARG A 328 5.27 -24.05 -1.60
C ARG A 328 6.14 -23.94 -0.35
N GLU A 329 7.08 -24.84 -0.13
CA GLU A 329 8.06 -24.74 0.98
C GLU A 329 8.88 -23.44 0.90
N VAL A 330 9.36 -23.07 -0.29
CA VAL A 330 10.09 -21.82 -0.49
C VAL A 330 9.17 -20.60 -0.29
N ALA A 331 7.93 -20.66 -0.78
CA ALA A 331 6.94 -19.59 -0.59
C ALA A 331 6.58 -19.38 0.90
N LEU A 332 6.41 -20.46 1.67
CA LEU A 332 6.20 -20.40 3.13
C LEU A 332 7.37 -19.73 3.85
N LYS A 333 8.61 -20.06 3.45
CA LYS A 333 9.82 -19.44 3.98
C LYS A 333 9.90 -17.95 3.63
N ALA A 334 9.58 -17.59 2.38
CA ALA A 334 9.55 -16.20 1.92
C ALA A 334 8.51 -15.37 2.69
N LEU A 335 7.32 -15.92 2.93
CA LEU A 335 6.26 -15.28 3.72
C LEU A 335 6.61 -15.19 5.20
N LYS A 336 7.49 -16.05 5.73
CA LYS A 336 7.80 -16.10 7.18
C LYS A 336 6.56 -16.41 8.02
N VAL A 337 5.71 -17.33 7.57
CA VAL A 337 4.48 -17.74 8.27
C VAL A 337 4.76 -18.41 9.62
N ASN A 338 5.90 -19.08 9.76
CA ASN A 338 6.31 -19.80 10.97
C ASN A 338 7.27 -18.98 11.86
N ASP A 339 7.42 -17.69 11.60
CA ASP A 339 8.28 -16.84 12.41
C ASP A 339 7.66 -16.61 13.80
N SER A 340 8.43 -16.89 14.84
CA SER A 340 8.07 -16.67 16.26
C SER A 340 7.84 -15.20 16.62
N ALA A 341 8.04 -14.27 15.69
CA ALA A 341 7.86 -12.84 15.86
C ALA A 341 6.41 -12.40 16.20
N CYS A 342 5.42 -13.30 16.20
CA CYS A 342 4.07 -12.95 16.61
C CYS A 342 4.01 -12.63 18.11
N THR A 343 4.06 -11.34 18.44
CA THR A 343 3.91 -10.83 19.82
C THR A 343 2.44 -10.56 20.20
N HIS A 344 1.51 -10.91 19.32
CA HIS A 344 0.08 -10.59 19.43
C HIS A 344 -0.80 -11.84 19.45
N MET A 345 -2.08 -11.69 19.82
CA MET A 345 -2.98 -12.84 20.04
C MET A 345 -3.13 -13.75 18.81
N LYS A 346 -3.12 -13.17 17.60
CA LYS A 346 -3.09 -13.87 16.31
C LYS A 346 -2.42 -12.98 15.26
N CYS A 347 -1.51 -13.55 14.48
CA CYS A 347 -0.85 -12.86 13.38
C CYS A 347 -1.18 -13.53 12.05
N THR A 348 -0.97 -12.79 10.97
CA THR A 348 -0.81 -13.34 9.62
C THR A 348 0.61 -13.89 9.51
N PHE A 349 1.41 -13.37 8.56
CA PHE A 349 2.82 -13.67 8.42
C PHE A 349 3.69 -12.47 8.83
N GLY A 350 4.99 -12.70 9.07
CA GLY A 350 5.95 -11.65 9.43
C GLY A 350 5.65 -10.92 10.76
N GLY A 351 4.93 -11.57 11.69
CA GLY A 351 4.57 -10.99 12.99
C GLY A 351 3.44 -9.95 12.96
N VAL A 352 2.81 -9.73 11.80
CA VAL A 352 1.76 -8.73 11.61
C VAL A 352 0.44 -9.17 12.25
N TRP A 353 -0.15 -8.31 13.09
CA TRP A 353 -1.47 -8.58 13.67
C TRP A 353 -2.53 -8.76 12.58
N ASN A 354 -3.36 -9.80 12.71
CA ASN A 354 -4.33 -10.15 11.67
C ASN A 354 -5.63 -9.32 11.69
N GLY A 355 -5.81 -8.43 12.66
CA GLY A 355 -7.01 -7.60 12.83
C GLY A 355 -8.13 -8.24 13.65
N GLY A 356 -7.96 -9.47 14.14
CA GLY A 356 -8.95 -10.19 14.94
C GLY A 356 -10.02 -10.94 14.15
N GLY A 357 -10.12 -10.71 12.83
CA GLY A 357 -11.07 -11.36 11.93
C GLY A 357 -12.51 -10.93 12.17
N GLY A 358 -13.45 -11.88 12.11
CA GLY A 358 -14.87 -11.65 12.39
C GLY A 358 -15.69 -11.28 11.16
N ASP A 359 -16.88 -10.72 11.40
CA ASP A 359 -17.93 -10.62 10.37
C ASP A 359 -17.54 -9.80 9.14
N GLY A 360 -16.73 -8.74 9.32
CA GLY A 360 -16.29 -7.90 8.20
C GLY A 360 -15.31 -8.60 7.25
N GLN A 361 -14.66 -9.69 7.68
CA GLN A 361 -13.74 -10.48 6.87
C GLN A 361 -14.42 -11.69 6.20
N LYS A 362 -15.66 -12.05 6.58
CA LYS A 362 -16.32 -13.28 6.10
C LYS A 362 -16.52 -13.31 4.59
N ASN A 363 -16.84 -12.16 4.00
CA ASN A 363 -17.01 -12.02 2.56
C ASN A 363 -15.84 -11.20 2.02
N LEU A 364 -15.02 -11.79 1.17
CA LEU A 364 -13.83 -11.15 0.62
C LEU A 364 -13.95 -10.89 -0.87
N PHE A 365 -13.62 -9.67 -1.24
CA PHE A 365 -13.38 -9.25 -2.61
C PHE A 365 -11.87 -9.20 -2.84
N VAL A 366 -11.38 -10.02 -3.77
CA VAL A 366 -9.96 -10.27 -3.99
C VAL A 366 -9.60 -9.79 -5.39
N ALA A 367 -8.75 -8.79 -5.49
CA ALA A 367 -8.59 -7.97 -6.69
C ALA A 367 -7.22 -8.10 -7.38
N SER A 368 -7.07 -7.41 -8.50
CA SER A 368 -5.82 -7.23 -9.24
C SER A 368 -5.19 -8.56 -9.69
N PHE A 369 -3.93 -8.84 -9.34
CA PHE A 369 -3.21 -10.00 -9.86
C PHE A 369 -3.85 -11.34 -9.50
N PHE A 370 -4.69 -11.41 -8.46
CA PHE A 370 -5.50 -12.62 -8.18
C PHE A 370 -6.47 -12.93 -9.32
N PHE A 371 -7.18 -11.93 -9.83
CA PHE A 371 -8.08 -12.10 -10.98
C PHE A 371 -7.28 -12.44 -12.24
N ASP A 372 -6.19 -11.69 -12.50
CA ASP A 372 -5.40 -11.86 -13.73
C ASP A 372 -4.82 -13.28 -13.84
N ARG A 373 -4.14 -13.77 -12.79
CA ARG A 373 -3.57 -15.13 -12.76
C ARG A 373 -4.65 -16.21 -12.85
N ALA A 374 -5.82 -15.99 -12.26
CA ALA A 374 -6.92 -16.94 -12.34
C ALA A 374 -7.45 -17.10 -13.78
N ALA A 375 -7.62 -15.96 -14.47
CA ALA A 375 -8.07 -15.93 -15.85
C ALA A 375 -7.01 -16.50 -16.82
N GLU A 376 -5.74 -16.20 -16.60
CA GLU A 376 -4.63 -16.70 -17.41
C GLU A 376 -4.34 -18.18 -17.20
N ALA A 377 -4.52 -18.69 -15.98
CA ALA A 377 -4.43 -20.11 -15.66
C ALA A 377 -5.67 -20.91 -16.10
N GLY A 378 -6.71 -20.22 -16.58
CA GLY A 378 -7.86 -20.81 -17.27
C GLY A 378 -8.97 -21.36 -16.36
N PHE A 379 -8.98 -21.02 -15.07
CA PHE A 379 -10.07 -21.43 -14.17
C PHE A 379 -11.09 -20.31 -13.90
N VAL A 380 -10.88 -19.13 -14.49
CA VAL A 380 -11.84 -18.02 -14.53
C VAL A 380 -12.01 -17.53 -15.96
N ASP A 381 -13.23 -17.14 -16.34
CA ASP A 381 -13.47 -16.50 -17.63
C ASP A 381 -12.80 -15.09 -17.66
N PRO A 382 -11.85 -14.83 -18.57
CA PRO A 382 -11.20 -13.53 -18.70
C PRO A 382 -12.14 -12.39 -19.11
N HIS A 383 -13.33 -12.72 -19.64
CA HIS A 383 -14.36 -11.74 -19.97
C HIS A 383 -15.30 -11.45 -18.80
N ALA A 384 -15.26 -12.25 -17.73
CA ALA A 384 -15.98 -11.95 -16.51
C ALA A 384 -15.40 -10.72 -15.82
N HIS A 385 -16.26 -10.03 -15.07
CA HIS A 385 -15.85 -8.90 -14.21
C HIS A 385 -15.72 -9.30 -12.75
N VAL A 386 -16.43 -10.38 -12.40
CA VAL A 386 -16.51 -10.97 -11.06
C VAL A 386 -16.55 -12.48 -11.22
N ALA A 387 -15.82 -13.21 -10.38
CA ALA A 387 -15.86 -14.67 -10.33
C ALA A 387 -15.85 -15.16 -8.89
N LYS A 388 -16.69 -16.15 -8.57
CA LYS A 388 -16.66 -16.84 -7.29
C LYS A 388 -15.74 -18.04 -7.41
N VAL A 389 -14.75 -18.12 -6.52
CA VAL A 389 -13.75 -19.19 -6.49
C VAL A 389 -13.44 -19.56 -5.05
N HIS A 390 -12.62 -20.59 -4.87
CA HIS A 390 -12.06 -20.98 -3.59
C HIS A 390 -10.53 -20.89 -3.67
N PRO A 391 -9.81 -20.63 -2.56
CA PRO A 391 -8.35 -20.67 -2.57
C PRO A 391 -7.77 -21.98 -3.13
N VAL A 392 -8.45 -23.13 -2.93
CA VAL A 392 -8.04 -24.42 -3.51
C VAL A 392 -8.02 -24.43 -5.04
N ASP A 393 -8.79 -23.58 -5.73
CA ASP A 393 -8.74 -23.48 -7.20
C ASP A 393 -7.36 -22.97 -7.68
N PHE A 394 -6.72 -22.07 -6.91
CA PHE A 394 -5.34 -21.64 -7.15
C PHE A 394 -4.35 -22.78 -6.90
N GLU A 395 -4.59 -23.64 -5.90
CA GLU A 395 -3.75 -24.81 -5.64
C GLU A 395 -3.78 -25.80 -6.82
N GLU A 396 -4.97 -26.10 -7.33
CA GLU A 396 -5.14 -27.01 -8.46
C GLU A 396 -4.51 -26.44 -9.75
N ALA A 397 -4.69 -25.14 -9.99
CA ALA A 397 -4.04 -24.45 -11.10
C ALA A 397 -2.51 -24.47 -10.95
N ALA A 398 -1.99 -24.22 -9.75
CA ALA A 398 -0.57 -24.29 -9.44
C ALA A 398 0.00 -25.68 -9.72
N LYS A 399 -0.67 -26.75 -9.28
CA LYS A 399 -0.24 -28.13 -9.54
C LYS A 399 -0.09 -28.42 -11.03
N ARG A 400 -1.03 -27.95 -11.87
CA ARG A 400 -0.93 -28.06 -13.34
C ARG A 400 0.22 -27.24 -13.91
N ALA A 401 0.32 -25.96 -13.51
CA ALA A 401 1.37 -25.08 -14.02
C ALA A 401 2.78 -25.58 -13.66
N CYS A 402 2.99 -26.07 -12.43
CA CYS A 402 4.28 -26.59 -11.98
C CYS A 402 4.68 -27.91 -12.66
N GLN A 403 3.77 -28.60 -13.36
CA GLN A 403 4.09 -29.79 -14.16
C GLN A 403 4.41 -29.44 -15.62
N THR A 404 4.25 -28.18 -16.02
CA THR A 404 4.44 -27.74 -17.40
C THR A 404 5.89 -27.32 -17.64
N ARG A 405 6.43 -27.60 -18.83
CA ARG A 405 7.75 -27.12 -19.26
C ARG A 405 7.62 -25.78 -19.96
N LEU A 406 8.67 -24.96 -19.96
CA LEU A 406 8.62 -23.65 -20.61
C LEU A 406 8.29 -23.76 -22.12
N GLU A 407 8.79 -24.81 -22.79
CA GLU A 407 8.52 -25.10 -24.20
C GLU A 407 7.01 -25.27 -24.49
N ASP A 408 6.27 -25.92 -23.58
CA ASP A 408 4.83 -26.19 -23.69
C ASP A 408 3.97 -25.08 -23.09
N ALA A 409 4.55 -24.27 -22.19
CA ALA A 409 3.82 -23.25 -21.45
C ALA A 409 3.19 -22.20 -22.39
N ARG A 410 3.86 -21.87 -23.50
CA ARG A 410 3.35 -20.88 -24.47
C ARG A 410 2.06 -21.34 -25.16
N SER A 411 1.95 -22.62 -25.51
CA SER A 411 0.74 -23.16 -26.14
C SER A 411 -0.35 -23.46 -25.12
N THR A 412 0.03 -23.89 -23.92
CA THR A 412 -0.90 -24.23 -22.82
C THR A 412 -1.53 -22.98 -22.20
N TYR A 413 -0.73 -21.94 -21.98
CA TYR A 413 -1.12 -20.70 -21.29
C TYR A 413 -0.98 -19.49 -22.22
N SER A 414 -1.67 -19.55 -23.37
CA SER A 414 -1.55 -18.54 -24.43
C SER A 414 -1.93 -17.11 -24.04
N ARG A 415 -2.56 -16.92 -22.87
CA ARG A 415 -2.93 -15.60 -22.32
C ARG A 415 -1.85 -14.99 -21.43
N VAL A 416 -0.89 -15.79 -20.97
CA VAL A 416 0.21 -15.31 -20.13
C VAL A 416 1.25 -14.66 -21.04
N GLU A 417 1.62 -13.43 -20.72
CA GLU A 417 2.71 -12.75 -21.42
C GLU A 417 4.01 -13.58 -21.37
N PRO A 418 4.80 -13.64 -22.45
CA PRO A 418 5.98 -14.50 -22.52
C PRO A 418 6.94 -14.37 -21.35
N ASP A 419 7.21 -13.14 -20.90
CA ASP A 419 8.12 -12.85 -19.79
C ASP A 419 7.59 -13.31 -18.42
N ASN A 420 6.30 -13.65 -18.35
CA ASN A 420 5.65 -14.16 -17.14
C ASN A 420 5.52 -15.69 -17.13
N LEU A 421 5.65 -16.37 -18.28
CA LEU A 421 5.49 -17.82 -18.38
C LEU A 421 6.43 -18.59 -17.42
N PRO A 422 7.73 -18.26 -17.29
CA PRO A 422 8.63 -18.99 -16.39
C PRO A 422 8.21 -18.97 -14.91
N TYR A 423 7.40 -17.99 -14.54
CA TYR A 423 7.02 -17.72 -13.15
C TYR A 423 5.57 -18.12 -12.84
N LEU A 424 4.82 -18.69 -13.79
CA LEU A 424 3.40 -19.00 -13.58
C LEU A 424 3.18 -20.01 -12.43
N CYS A 425 4.02 -21.04 -12.33
CA CYS A 425 4.02 -21.96 -11.19
C CYS A 425 4.24 -21.21 -9.87
N MET A 426 5.29 -20.38 -9.80
CA MET A 426 5.61 -19.55 -8.65
C MET A 426 4.43 -18.68 -8.22
N ASP A 427 3.82 -17.96 -9.16
CA ASP A 427 2.75 -17.00 -8.92
C ASP A 427 1.52 -17.68 -8.33
N LEU A 428 1.08 -18.80 -8.91
CA LEU A 428 -0.10 -19.53 -8.45
C LEU A 428 0.14 -20.20 -7.08
N VAL A 429 1.32 -20.79 -6.88
CA VAL A 429 1.73 -21.32 -5.56
C VAL A 429 1.73 -20.20 -4.52
N TYR A 430 2.29 -19.04 -4.86
CA TYR A 430 2.36 -17.90 -3.97
C TYR A 430 0.97 -17.40 -3.59
N GLN A 431 0.07 -17.21 -4.56
CA GLN A 431 -1.30 -16.76 -4.31
C GLN A 431 -2.07 -17.69 -3.39
N PHE A 432 -1.99 -19.00 -3.63
CA PHE A 432 -2.59 -20.01 -2.75
C PHE A 432 -2.00 -19.93 -1.33
N THR A 433 -0.67 -19.93 -1.22
CA THR A 433 0.04 -19.90 0.07
C THR A 433 -0.25 -18.62 0.85
N LEU A 434 -0.31 -17.48 0.15
CA LEU A 434 -0.65 -16.19 0.76
C LEU A 434 -2.07 -16.17 1.32
N LEU A 435 -3.05 -16.67 0.58
CA LEU A 435 -4.45 -16.70 1.01
C LEU A 435 -4.65 -17.65 2.21
N VAL A 436 -4.10 -18.87 2.12
CA VAL A 436 -4.34 -19.92 3.13
C VAL A 436 -3.38 -19.80 4.30
N ASP A 437 -2.07 -19.87 4.05
CA ASP A 437 -1.07 -19.89 5.12
C ASP A 437 -0.75 -18.47 5.63
N GLY A 438 -0.78 -17.47 4.74
CA GLY A 438 -0.52 -16.08 5.10
C GLY A 438 -1.69 -15.41 5.81
N PHE A 439 -2.87 -15.40 5.18
CA PHE A 439 -4.07 -14.73 5.71
C PHE A 439 -4.98 -15.64 6.52
N GLY A 440 -4.71 -16.96 6.56
CA GLY A 440 -5.46 -17.89 7.39
C GLY A 440 -6.86 -18.21 6.86
N LEU A 441 -7.09 -18.09 5.55
CA LEU A 441 -8.38 -18.44 4.94
C LEU A 441 -8.55 -19.95 4.87
N ASP A 442 -9.78 -20.42 5.06
CA ASP A 442 -10.13 -21.81 4.78
C ASP A 442 -9.98 -22.06 3.27
N PRO A 443 -9.27 -23.11 2.81
CA PRO A 443 -9.11 -23.42 1.39
C PRO A 443 -10.43 -23.58 0.62
N TRP A 444 -11.52 -23.89 1.31
CA TRP A 444 -12.87 -24.08 0.78
C TRP A 444 -13.80 -22.90 1.06
N GLN A 445 -13.29 -21.79 1.60
CA GLN A 445 -14.07 -20.56 1.73
C GLN A 445 -14.29 -19.94 0.34
N GLU A 446 -15.54 -19.67 -0.01
CA GLU A 446 -15.86 -18.92 -1.22
C GLU A 446 -15.35 -17.48 -1.09
N ILE A 447 -14.53 -17.05 -2.05
CA ILE A 447 -14.06 -15.68 -2.23
C ILE A 447 -14.53 -15.14 -3.58
N THR A 448 -14.62 -13.83 -3.69
CA THR A 448 -15.04 -13.15 -4.92
C THR A 448 -13.82 -12.50 -5.58
N LEU A 449 -13.32 -13.06 -6.67
CA LEU A 449 -12.36 -12.37 -7.52
C LEU A 449 -13.07 -11.23 -8.24
N VAL A 450 -12.47 -10.03 -8.23
CA VAL A 450 -13.10 -8.83 -8.79
C VAL A 450 -12.12 -8.03 -9.65
N LYS A 451 -12.60 -7.62 -10.82
CA LYS A 451 -11.92 -6.67 -11.71
C LYS A 451 -12.72 -5.40 -11.89
N LYS A 452 -14.03 -5.54 -12.10
CA LYS A 452 -14.99 -4.44 -12.11
C LYS A 452 -16.20 -4.78 -11.27
N VAL A 453 -16.82 -3.77 -10.67
CA VAL A 453 -18.08 -3.92 -9.94
C VAL A 453 -19.19 -3.26 -10.73
N GLU A 454 -20.32 -3.96 -10.87
CA GLU A 454 -21.52 -3.39 -11.43
C GLU A 454 -22.13 -2.38 -10.44
N TYR A 455 -22.37 -1.17 -10.91
CA TYR A 455 -23.05 -0.13 -10.16
C TYR A 455 -24.08 0.54 -11.06
N LYS A 456 -25.35 0.46 -10.64
CA LYS A 456 -26.51 0.80 -11.48
C LYS A 456 -26.51 -0.06 -12.74
N ASN A 457 -26.24 0.52 -13.91
CA ASN A 457 -26.24 -0.18 -15.21
C ASN A 457 -24.87 -0.07 -15.91
N SER A 458 -23.80 0.15 -15.15
CA SER A 458 -22.45 0.34 -15.67
C SER A 458 -21.42 -0.36 -14.80
N LEU A 459 -20.24 -0.61 -15.36
CA LEU A 459 -19.13 -1.24 -14.65
C LEU A 459 -18.12 -0.18 -14.24
N VAL A 460 -17.56 -0.33 -13.05
CA VAL A 460 -16.52 0.56 -12.51
C VAL A 460 -15.34 -0.28 -12.04
N GLU A 461 -14.12 0.16 -12.34
CA GLU A 461 -12.87 -0.49 -11.91
C GLU A 461 -12.87 -0.73 -10.40
N ALA A 462 -12.55 -1.96 -10.02
CA ALA A 462 -12.42 -2.38 -8.63
C ALA A 462 -11.04 -2.00 -8.10
N ALA A 463 -10.75 -0.70 -8.05
CA ALA A 463 -9.45 -0.14 -7.66
C ALA A 463 -9.59 1.05 -6.69
N TRP A 464 -8.52 1.35 -5.96
CA TRP A 464 -8.47 2.41 -4.96
C TRP A 464 -8.82 3.83 -5.48
N PRO A 465 -8.65 4.20 -6.78
CA PRO A 465 -8.91 5.57 -7.24
C PRO A 465 -10.30 6.11 -6.93
N LEU A 466 -11.35 5.29 -6.98
CA LEU A 466 -12.71 5.75 -6.64
C LEU A 466 -12.81 6.15 -5.15
N GLY A 467 -12.25 5.37 -4.23
CA GLY A 467 -12.20 5.74 -2.81
C GLY A 467 -11.49 7.07 -2.55
N SER A 468 -10.38 7.33 -3.27
CA SER A 468 -9.68 8.63 -3.21
C SER A 468 -10.51 9.77 -3.82
N ALA A 469 -11.23 9.51 -4.91
CA ALA A 469 -12.14 10.47 -5.53
C ALA A 469 -13.28 10.86 -4.59
N ILE A 470 -13.90 9.89 -3.92
CA ILE A 470 -14.98 10.16 -2.94
C ILE A 470 -14.44 10.99 -1.79
N GLU A 471 -13.25 10.68 -1.26
CA GLU A 471 -12.63 11.45 -0.19
C GLU A 471 -12.40 12.91 -0.60
N VAL A 472 -11.76 13.14 -1.76
CA VAL A 472 -11.43 14.50 -2.18
C VAL A 472 -12.69 15.32 -2.43
N VAL A 473 -13.67 14.76 -3.13
CA VAL A 473 -14.93 15.46 -3.43
C VAL A 473 -15.72 15.77 -2.14
N SER A 474 -15.73 14.84 -1.16
CA SER A 474 -16.39 15.05 0.13
C SER A 474 -15.74 16.14 0.99
N SER A 475 -14.46 16.45 0.74
CA SER A 475 -13.70 17.45 1.50
C SER A 475 -13.72 18.85 0.89
N LEU A 476 -14.24 18.99 -0.34
CA LEU A 476 -14.38 20.27 -1.03
C LEU A 476 -15.67 21.01 -0.65
N THR A 477 -16.48 20.40 0.22
CA THR A 477 -17.78 20.87 0.70
C THR A 477 -17.76 21.02 2.20
#